data_AF-A0A4Q0Y3W2-F1
#
_entry.id   AF-A0A4Q0Y3W2-F1
#
_cell.length_a   1.000
_cell.length_b   1.000
_cell.length_c   1.000
_cell.angle_alpha   90.00
_cell.angle_beta   90.00
_cell.angle_gamma   90.00
#
_symmetry.space_group_name_H-M   'P 1'
#
loop_
_entity.id
_entity.type
_entity.pdbx_description
1 polymer ?
#
loop_
_entity_poly.entity_id
_entity_poly.type
_entity_poly.pdbx_seq_one_letter_code
_entity_poly.pdbx_strand_id
1 'polypeptide(L)'
;MKFLTKTVFALFATTILSQGLSAKTTICYKKDWKTPSTIEDTKLDGGECDGELSYKDMLKNGWFLKDIKIEKGTVGLNYIYVLTDQKMIDIDNSTFMENKVVKLDYKAIASKITNITDETAKISIGNLRVGQSAIIQHRYENSKSLIVSSAYVTSSNSNSSTIKFIPFLDLKQNALPTSNRKPQDGDIAILNYLYDASLIIAPSQDAFTATRQKFKENNFLHSDLFAAYLKKEGIPFPSKQIIQDYALSQNLGTIFFVIGSTVYVVDTRTFAILEKDAISYNFVEDEKMPFYTRVEKIEKNLVTSLLDVSSWFSFLDDIFGDDERSEDEILLEDEIASGEINVKPEIYNNYYKTILGIKQ
;
A
#
# COMPACT_ATOMS: atom_id res chain seq x y z
N MET A 1 -28.48 -58.64 37.34
CA MET A 1 -29.93 -58.38 37.32
C MET A 1 -30.24 -57.39 38.44
N LYS A 2 -30.92 -56.26 38.14
CA LYS A 2 -31.36 -55.15 39.02
C LYS A 2 -30.23 -54.17 39.47
N PHE A 3 -30.14 -52.95 38.91
CA PHE A 3 -30.90 -51.70 39.22
C PHE A 3 -30.54 -51.15 40.62
N LEU A 4 -30.26 -49.87 40.90
CA LEU A 4 -30.66 -48.60 40.30
C LEU A 4 -29.77 -47.46 40.89
N THR A 5 -29.37 -46.50 40.05
CA THR A 5 -29.28 -45.03 40.26
C THR A 5 -28.73 -44.40 41.56
N LYS A 6 -27.74 -43.52 41.38
CA LYS A 6 -27.84 -42.11 41.80
C LYS A 6 -27.41 -41.19 40.67
N THR A 7 -28.23 -40.18 40.45
CA THR A 7 -28.27 -39.24 39.33
C THR A 7 -27.62 -37.91 39.73
N VAL A 8 -27.32 -37.10 38.70
CA VAL A 8 -27.12 -35.64 38.70
C VAL A 8 -25.72 -35.12 39.03
N PHE A 9 -24.94 -34.86 37.98
CA PHE A 9 -24.48 -33.50 37.72
C PHE A 9 -24.70 -33.17 36.24
N ALA A 10 -25.39 -32.07 36.03
CA ALA A 10 -25.88 -31.57 34.76
C ALA A 10 -24.86 -30.63 34.11
N LEU A 11 -24.83 -30.72 32.77
CA LEU A 11 -24.80 -29.62 31.80
C LEU A 11 -23.59 -28.67 31.71
N PHE A 12 -23.35 -28.29 30.45
CA PHE A 12 -22.54 -27.20 29.92
C PHE A 12 -21.02 -27.41 29.80
N ALA A 13 -20.64 -28.07 28.70
CA ALA A 13 -19.53 -27.59 27.89
C ALA A 13 -19.96 -27.59 26.41
N THR A 14 -20.87 -26.68 26.07
CA THR A 14 -20.87 -26.12 24.71
C THR A 14 -19.47 -25.56 24.49
N THR A 15 -18.64 -26.27 23.73
CA THR A 15 -17.44 -25.69 23.15
C THR A 15 -17.92 -24.53 22.30
N ILE A 16 -17.82 -23.34 22.86
CA ILE A 16 -17.77 -22.10 22.11
C ILE A 16 -16.61 -22.30 21.15
N LEU A 17 -16.93 -22.64 19.89
CA LEU A 17 -16.07 -22.33 18.76
C LEU A 17 -15.97 -20.82 18.75
N SER A 18 -15.06 -20.30 19.56
CA SER A 18 -14.54 -18.96 19.37
C SER A 18 -13.83 -19.04 18.03
N GLN A 19 -14.53 -18.66 16.97
CA GLN A 19 -13.88 -18.19 15.77
C GLN A 19 -13.12 -16.93 16.17
N GLY A 20 -11.93 -17.12 16.76
CA GLY A 20 -10.95 -16.07 16.77
C GLY A 20 -10.68 -15.75 15.31
N LEU A 21 -10.86 -14.48 14.92
CA LEU A 21 -10.23 -13.93 13.73
C LEU A 21 -8.71 -14.02 13.94
N SER A 22 -8.16 -15.23 13.78
CA SER A 22 -6.72 -15.45 13.75
C SER A 22 -6.32 -15.38 12.29
N ALA A 23 -5.51 -14.38 11.95
CA ALA A 23 -4.93 -14.22 10.62
C ALA A 23 -4.38 -15.56 10.11
N LYS A 24 -4.75 -15.99 8.91
CA LYS A 24 -4.08 -17.12 8.26
C LYS A 24 -2.69 -16.62 7.86
N THR A 25 -1.67 -17.30 8.37
CA THR A 25 -0.28 -17.05 7.97
C THR A 25 0.24 -18.25 7.21
N THR A 26 0.93 -18.01 6.10
CA THR A 26 1.54 -19.06 5.29
C THR A 26 3.01 -18.76 5.07
N ILE A 27 3.81 -19.81 4.84
CA ILE A 27 5.24 -19.68 4.62
C ILE A 27 5.57 -20.22 3.23
N CYS A 28 6.17 -19.38 2.40
CA CYS A 28 6.64 -19.73 1.07
C CYS A 28 8.14 -19.55 0.98
N TYR A 29 8.88 -20.45 0.36
CA TYR A 29 10.34 -20.41 0.37
C TYR A 29 10.99 -20.88 -0.93
N LYS A 30 12.26 -20.50 -1.13
CA LYS A 30 13.13 -21.03 -2.18
C LYS A 30 14.52 -21.28 -1.63
N LYS A 31 15.09 -22.44 -1.92
CA LYS A 31 16.44 -22.80 -1.47
C LYS A 31 17.47 -22.62 -2.57
N ASP A 32 18.69 -22.24 -2.17
CA ASP A 32 19.87 -22.22 -3.03
C ASP A 32 19.72 -21.40 -4.33
N TRP A 33 18.96 -20.30 -4.27
CA TRP A 33 18.68 -19.48 -5.43
C TRP A 33 19.86 -18.57 -5.79
N LYS A 34 20.25 -18.57 -7.07
CA LYS A 34 21.49 -17.92 -7.56
C LYS A 34 21.27 -16.56 -8.21
N THR A 35 20.03 -16.22 -8.56
CA THR A 35 19.68 -14.98 -9.26
C THR A 35 18.72 -14.15 -8.41
N PRO A 36 19.22 -13.39 -7.40
CA PRO A 36 18.39 -12.57 -6.52
C PRO A 36 17.42 -11.64 -7.25
N SER A 37 17.78 -11.16 -8.44
CA SER A 37 16.95 -10.26 -9.24
C SER A 37 15.65 -10.87 -9.77
N THR A 38 15.51 -12.20 -9.76
CA THR A 38 14.32 -12.90 -10.31
C THR A 38 13.51 -13.62 -9.22
N ILE A 39 13.87 -13.47 -7.94
CA ILE A 39 13.30 -14.28 -6.86
C ILE A 39 11.80 -14.03 -6.64
N GLU A 40 11.33 -12.79 -6.86
CA GLU A 40 9.93 -12.41 -6.62
C GLU A 40 8.98 -13.01 -7.66
N ASP A 41 9.47 -13.29 -8.87
CA ASP A 41 8.76 -13.91 -9.99
C ASP A 41 8.93 -15.44 -10.02
N THR A 42 9.84 -15.98 -9.21
CA THR A 42 10.12 -17.41 -9.16
C THR A 42 9.07 -18.11 -8.32
N LYS A 43 8.53 -19.24 -8.82
CA LYS A 43 7.59 -20.08 -8.06
C LYS A 43 8.21 -20.56 -6.76
N LEU A 44 7.53 -20.28 -5.66
CA LEU A 44 7.98 -20.57 -4.31
C LEU A 44 7.36 -21.86 -3.80
N ASP A 45 8.14 -22.60 -3.03
CA ASP A 45 7.74 -23.86 -2.44
C ASP A 45 7.07 -23.63 -1.07
N GLY A 46 6.19 -24.55 -0.66
CA GLY A 46 5.61 -24.56 0.69
C GLY A 46 4.38 -23.68 0.88
N GLY A 47 3.65 -23.97 1.95
CA GLY A 47 2.46 -23.23 2.34
C GLY A 47 1.41 -23.21 1.22
N GLU A 48 0.88 -22.02 0.97
CA GLU A 48 -0.13 -21.78 -0.08
C GLU A 48 0.52 -21.52 -1.44
N CYS A 49 1.84 -21.37 -1.52
CA CYS A 49 2.54 -21.22 -2.79
C CYS A 49 2.67 -22.53 -3.56
N ASP A 50 2.81 -23.64 -2.83
CA ASP A 50 2.81 -25.03 -3.31
C ASP A 50 3.69 -25.33 -4.55
N GLY A 51 4.74 -24.55 -4.78
CA GLY A 51 5.57 -24.67 -5.98
C GLY A 51 4.91 -24.14 -7.26
N GLU A 52 3.71 -23.57 -7.17
CA GLU A 52 2.92 -23.07 -8.29
C GLU A 52 2.89 -21.54 -8.35
N LEU A 53 2.82 -20.88 -7.18
CA LEU A 53 2.70 -19.43 -7.06
C LEU A 53 4.03 -18.78 -6.69
N SER A 54 4.33 -17.67 -7.33
CA SER A 54 5.42 -16.77 -6.94
C SER A 54 5.01 -15.85 -5.79
N TYR A 55 5.97 -15.12 -5.21
CA TYR A 55 5.64 -14.07 -4.25
C TYR A 55 4.66 -13.03 -4.85
N LYS A 56 4.89 -12.63 -6.11
CA LYS A 56 3.98 -11.71 -6.80
C LYS A 56 2.58 -12.30 -7.01
N ASP A 57 2.47 -13.59 -7.29
CA ASP A 57 1.16 -14.23 -7.43
C ASP A 57 0.41 -14.29 -6.09
N MET A 58 1.13 -14.52 -4.99
CA MET A 58 0.55 -14.44 -3.65
C MET A 58 0.01 -13.04 -3.32
N LEU A 59 0.75 -11.99 -3.68
CA LEU A 59 0.27 -10.61 -3.54
C LEU A 59 -1.02 -10.36 -4.33
N LYS A 60 -1.09 -10.87 -5.57
CA LYS A 60 -2.31 -10.79 -6.40
C LYS A 60 -3.47 -11.57 -5.78
N ASN A 61 -3.19 -12.68 -5.10
CA ASN A 61 -4.18 -13.53 -4.43
C ASN A 61 -4.58 -13.04 -3.03
N GLY A 62 -4.29 -11.78 -2.70
CA GLY A 62 -4.73 -11.16 -1.44
C GLY A 62 -3.90 -11.53 -0.21
N TRP A 63 -2.70 -12.08 -0.40
CA TRP A 63 -1.74 -12.29 0.67
C TRP A 63 -0.79 -11.10 0.79
N PHE A 64 -0.44 -10.74 2.00
CA PHE A 64 0.44 -9.62 2.33
C PHE A 64 1.72 -10.13 2.98
N LEU A 65 2.86 -9.52 2.66
CA LEU A 65 4.13 -9.91 3.25
C LEU A 65 4.22 -9.53 4.73
N LYS A 66 4.25 -10.54 5.60
CA LYS A 66 4.43 -10.38 7.04
C LYS A 66 5.90 -10.28 7.44
N ASP A 67 6.76 -11.12 6.88
CA ASP A 67 8.20 -11.14 7.16
C ASP A 67 8.98 -11.82 6.03
N ILE A 68 10.29 -11.54 5.93
CA ILE A 68 11.20 -12.21 5.00
C ILE A 68 12.53 -12.54 5.68
N LYS A 69 12.96 -13.79 5.58
CA LYS A 69 14.26 -14.26 6.07
C LYS A 69 15.12 -14.75 4.93
N ILE A 70 16.38 -14.31 4.90
CA ILE A 70 17.34 -14.71 3.88
C ILE A 70 18.60 -15.25 4.54
N GLU A 71 18.99 -16.44 4.11
CA GLU A 71 20.13 -17.17 4.66
C GLU A 71 21.08 -17.61 3.56
N LYS A 72 22.36 -17.75 3.88
CA LYS A 72 23.34 -18.33 2.98
C LYS A 72 23.06 -19.83 2.80
N GLY A 73 22.80 -20.24 1.56
CA GLY A 73 22.68 -21.63 1.16
C GLY A 73 24.02 -22.27 0.81
N THR A 74 23.98 -23.49 0.30
CA THR A 74 25.14 -24.25 -0.16
C THR A 74 25.73 -23.67 -1.45
N VAL A 75 24.87 -23.21 -2.37
CA VAL A 75 25.29 -22.67 -3.68
C VAL A 75 24.62 -21.34 -4.05
N GLY A 76 23.77 -20.80 -3.16
CA GLY A 76 23.05 -19.55 -3.38
C GLY A 76 22.47 -18.98 -2.07
N LEU A 77 21.33 -18.31 -2.17
CA LEU A 77 20.60 -17.78 -1.01
C LEU A 77 19.29 -18.55 -0.82
N ASN A 78 18.96 -18.82 0.44
CA ASN A 78 17.66 -19.35 0.84
C ASN A 78 16.75 -18.18 1.18
N TYR A 79 15.57 -18.13 0.58
CA TYR A 79 14.54 -17.11 0.83
C TYR A 79 13.36 -17.77 1.52
N ILE A 80 12.86 -17.16 2.60
CA ILE A 80 11.68 -17.61 3.33
C ILE A 80 10.78 -16.40 3.53
N TYR A 81 9.61 -16.41 2.89
CA TYR A 81 8.56 -15.41 3.01
C TYR A 81 7.50 -15.91 3.99
N VAL A 82 7.15 -15.10 4.98
CA VAL A 82 5.99 -15.29 5.82
C VAL A 82 4.92 -14.34 5.32
N LEU A 83 3.79 -14.87 4.89
CA LEU A 83 2.69 -14.13 4.29
C LEU A 83 1.44 -14.23 5.17
N THR A 84 0.53 -13.27 5.07
CA THR A 84 -0.73 -13.25 5.82
C THR A 84 -1.90 -12.80 4.95
N ASP A 85 -3.08 -13.36 5.18
CA ASP A 85 -4.32 -12.96 4.51
C ASP A 85 -4.98 -11.72 5.13
N GLN A 86 -4.45 -11.22 6.26
CA GLN A 86 -4.90 -9.96 6.83
C GLN A 86 -4.26 -8.79 6.09
N LYS A 87 -5.12 -7.96 5.51
CA LYS A 87 -4.75 -6.66 4.99
C LYS A 87 -4.08 -5.85 6.11
N MET A 88 -2.79 -5.60 5.96
CA MET A 88 -2.09 -4.68 6.86
C MET A 88 -2.62 -3.28 6.59
N ILE A 89 -3.26 -2.69 7.61
CA ILE A 89 -3.79 -1.31 7.65
C ILE A 89 -5.00 -1.10 6.72
N ASP A 90 -6.19 -1.09 7.31
CA ASP A 90 -7.43 -0.68 6.64
C ASP A 90 -7.87 0.68 7.18
N ILE A 91 -7.59 1.73 6.41
CA ILE A 91 -8.05 3.08 6.70
C ILE A 91 -9.24 3.38 5.80
N ASP A 92 -10.37 3.70 6.42
CA ASP A 92 -11.53 4.20 5.71
C ASP A 92 -11.29 5.64 5.24
N ASN A 93 -10.97 5.78 3.95
CA ASN A 93 -10.76 7.06 3.31
C ASN A 93 -12.05 7.81 3.01
N SER A 94 -13.24 7.26 3.26
CA SER A 94 -14.50 7.99 3.02
C SER A 94 -14.75 9.10 4.07
N THR A 95 -14.22 8.93 5.28
CA THR A 95 -14.43 9.83 6.44
C THR A 95 -13.29 10.83 6.67
N PHE A 96 -12.30 10.89 5.78
CA PHE A 96 -11.06 11.68 5.96
C PHE A 96 -11.27 13.20 6.17
N MET A 97 -12.49 13.69 5.90
CA MET A 97 -12.90 15.10 5.90
C MET A 97 -13.64 15.55 7.16
N GLU A 98 -14.05 14.66 8.07
CA GLU A 98 -14.98 15.05 9.14
C GLU A 98 -14.37 15.99 10.21
N ASN A 99 -13.04 16.16 10.29
CA ASN A 99 -12.41 16.82 11.45
C ASN A 99 -11.09 17.60 11.21
N LYS A 100 -10.86 18.24 10.05
CA LYS A 100 -9.54 18.88 9.79
C LYS A 100 -9.62 20.34 9.35
N VAL A 101 -9.25 21.24 10.27
CA VAL A 101 -9.15 22.70 10.06
C VAL A 101 -7.72 23.14 9.71
N VAL A 102 -6.71 22.31 9.98
CA VAL A 102 -5.28 22.67 9.90
C VAL A 102 -4.61 22.00 8.70
N LYS A 103 -3.88 22.78 7.90
CA LYS A 103 -3.05 22.31 6.78
C LYS A 103 -2.05 21.24 7.21
N LEU A 104 -1.77 20.25 6.36
CA LEU A 104 -0.75 19.24 6.66
C LEU A 104 0.64 19.89 6.72
N ASP A 105 1.42 19.55 7.73
CA ASP A 105 2.86 19.84 7.76
C ASP A 105 3.59 18.64 7.17
N TYR A 106 4.46 18.89 6.20
CA TYR A 106 5.29 17.89 5.53
C TYR A 106 6.63 17.68 6.24
N LYS A 107 6.97 18.53 7.21
CA LYS A 107 8.20 18.39 7.98
C LYS A 107 8.06 17.28 9.01
N ALA A 108 9.18 16.59 9.26
CA ALA A 108 9.27 15.58 10.29
C ALA A 108 9.09 16.19 11.68
N ILE A 109 8.26 15.55 12.51
CA ILE A 109 8.00 15.98 13.90
C ILE A 109 8.34 14.82 14.82
N ALA A 110 9.12 15.08 15.87
CA ALA A 110 9.54 14.07 16.82
C ALA A 110 8.80 14.21 18.16
N SER A 111 8.31 13.09 18.70
CA SER A 111 7.79 12.99 20.07
C SER A 111 8.26 11.71 20.70
N LYS A 112 8.48 11.73 22.02
CA LYS A 112 8.66 10.48 22.78
C LYS A 112 7.35 9.68 22.77
N ILE A 113 7.47 8.36 22.73
CA ILE A 113 6.36 7.44 22.97
C ILE A 113 6.24 7.13 24.46
N THR A 114 5.01 7.01 24.92
CA THR A 114 4.64 6.72 26.31
C THR A 114 3.43 5.79 26.35
N ASN A 115 3.18 5.15 27.49
CA ASN A 115 2.02 4.25 27.67
C ASN A 115 1.99 3.14 26.61
N ILE A 116 3.14 2.49 26.41
CA ILE A 116 3.29 1.43 25.42
C ILE A 116 2.53 0.15 25.80
N THR A 117 1.96 -0.48 24.79
CA THR A 117 1.42 -1.86 24.79
C THR A 117 2.11 -2.65 23.67
N ASP A 118 1.80 -3.93 23.50
CA ASP A 118 2.39 -4.74 22.44
C ASP A 118 2.11 -4.19 21.03
N GLU A 119 1.01 -3.48 20.83
CA GLU A 119 0.59 -2.98 19.51
C GLU A 119 0.53 -1.46 19.39
N THR A 120 0.45 -0.72 20.51
CA THR A 120 0.15 0.72 20.47
C THR A 120 0.95 1.52 21.48
N ALA A 121 1.07 2.83 21.24
CA ALA A 121 1.61 3.79 22.20
C ALA A 121 0.95 5.16 22.04
N LYS A 122 1.23 6.07 22.97
CA LYS A 122 0.79 7.47 22.94
C LYS A 122 1.93 8.43 22.66
N ILE A 123 1.62 9.48 21.93
CA ILE A 123 2.50 10.64 21.68
C ILE A 123 1.81 11.93 22.12
N SER A 124 2.60 12.87 22.63
CA SER A 124 2.12 14.18 23.11
C SER A 124 2.00 15.19 21.96
N ILE A 125 1.43 14.75 20.84
CA ILE A 125 1.12 15.57 19.68
C ILE A 125 -0.35 15.31 19.34
N GLY A 126 -1.14 16.37 19.30
CA GLY A 126 -2.57 16.32 18.95
C GLY A 126 -2.82 16.79 17.51
N ASN A 127 -4.11 16.81 17.15
CA ASN A 127 -4.64 17.21 15.84
C ASN A 127 -3.99 16.47 14.65
N LEU A 128 -3.57 15.23 14.87
CA LEU A 128 -3.03 14.38 13.83
C LEU A 128 -4.12 13.65 13.07
N ARG A 129 -3.79 13.24 11.86
CA ARG A 129 -4.72 12.59 10.94
C ARG A 129 -4.65 11.08 11.14
N VAL A 130 -5.80 10.41 11.22
CA VAL A 130 -5.82 8.94 11.18
C VAL A 130 -5.14 8.47 9.89
N GLY A 131 -4.23 7.50 10.03
CA GLY A 131 -3.38 7.00 8.94
C GLY A 131 -2.08 7.77 8.71
N GLN A 132 -1.83 8.90 9.39
CA GLN A 132 -0.53 9.57 9.33
C GLN A 132 0.56 8.67 9.90
N SER A 133 1.59 8.37 9.11
CA SER A 133 2.65 7.43 9.49
C SER A 133 3.79 8.08 10.27
N ALA A 134 4.49 7.23 11.01
CA ALA A 134 5.68 7.55 11.78
C ALA A 134 6.66 6.38 11.74
N ILE A 135 7.94 6.67 11.97
CA ILE A 135 8.93 5.66 12.31
C ILE A 135 9.24 5.73 13.80
N ILE A 136 9.54 4.59 14.42
CA ILE A 136 9.96 4.51 15.81
C ILE A 136 11.47 4.33 15.83
N GLN A 137 12.16 5.30 16.42
CA GLN A 137 13.60 5.35 16.53
C GLN A 137 14.02 5.14 17.99
N HIS A 138 14.89 4.15 18.20
CA HIS A 138 15.66 4.04 19.42
C HIS A 138 16.98 4.81 19.30
N ARG A 139 17.38 5.52 20.36
CA ARG A 139 18.65 6.26 20.42
C ARG A 139 19.55 5.69 21.52
N TYR A 140 20.75 5.29 21.12
CA TYR A 140 21.80 4.82 22.03
C TYR A 140 22.63 5.99 22.58
N GLU A 141 23.33 5.76 23.69
CA GLU A 141 24.14 6.76 24.39
C GLU A 141 25.24 7.38 23.51
N ASN A 142 25.80 6.62 22.57
CA ASN A 142 26.85 7.04 21.66
C ASN A 142 26.34 7.77 20.40
N SER A 143 25.16 8.37 20.46
CA SER A 143 24.48 9.05 19.33
C SER A 143 24.18 8.15 18.13
N LYS A 144 24.33 6.83 18.25
CA LYS A 144 23.81 5.88 17.27
C LYS A 144 22.30 5.76 17.44
N SER A 145 21.61 5.49 16.34
CA SER A 145 20.17 5.26 16.36
C SER A 145 19.78 4.11 15.45
N LEU A 146 18.63 3.53 15.76
CA LEU A 146 18.06 2.42 15.02
C LEU A 146 16.56 2.63 14.86
N ILE A 147 16.05 2.44 13.65
CA ILE A 147 14.60 2.30 13.42
C ILE A 147 14.20 0.90 13.86
N VAL A 148 13.25 0.82 14.79
CA VAL A 148 12.79 -0.44 15.39
C VAL A 148 11.41 -0.87 14.92
N SER A 149 10.61 0.07 14.42
CA SER A 149 9.25 -0.19 13.93
C SER A 149 8.77 0.98 13.07
N SER A 150 7.80 0.75 12.20
CA SER A 150 6.91 1.80 11.70
C SER A 150 5.69 1.90 12.62
N ALA A 151 4.94 3.00 12.50
CA ALA A 151 3.67 3.19 13.20
C ALA A 151 2.74 4.10 12.39
N TYR A 152 1.47 4.12 12.75
CA TYR A 152 0.51 5.08 12.20
C TYR A 152 -0.50 5.53 13.25
N VAL A 153 -1.02 6.73 13.08
CA VAL A 153 -2.04 7.32 13.97
C VAL A 153 -3.37 6.60 13.79
N THR A 154 -3.94 6.09 14.88
CA THR A 154 -5.28 5.47 14.90
C THR A 154 -6.34 6.40 15.48
N SER A 155 -5.94 7.33 16.35
CA SER A 155 -6.83 8.34 16.92
C SER A 155 -6.02 9.54 17.39
N SER A 156 -6.61 10.73 17.35
CA SER A 156 -6.01 11.96 17.84
C SER A 156 -7.07 12.81 18.53
N ASN A 157 -6.68 13.47 19.62
CA ASN A 157 -7.39 14.60 20.22
C ASN A 157 -6.55 15.87 20.09
N SER A 158 -6.93 16.95 20.77
CA SER A 158 -6.23 18.24 20.70
C SER A 158 -4.81 18.23 21.29
N ASN A 159 -4.49 17.29 22.18
CA ASN A 159 -3.25 17.29 22.96
C ASN A 159 -2.36 16.06 22.71
N SER A 160 -2.95 14.95 22.26
CA SER A 160 -2.26 13.66 22.17
C SER A 160 -2.88 12.77 21.10
N SER A 161 -2.09 11.80 20.64
CA SER A 161 -2.51 10.81 19.66
C SER A 161 -2.11 9.42 20.09
N THR A 162 -2.91 8.43 19.68
CA THR A 162 -2.59 7.01 19.79
C THR A 162 -2.04 6.54 18.45
N ILE A 163 -0.90 5.86 18.49
CA ILE A 163 -0.28 5.24 17.33
C ILE A 163 -0.30 3.72 17.45
N LYS A 164 -0.46 3.02 16.34
CA LYS A 164 -0.35 1.56 16.24
C LYS A 164 0.93 1.19 15.50
N PHE A 165 1.70 0.26 16.08
CA PHE A 165 2.93 -0.25 15.50
C PHE A 165 2.65 -1.19 14.34
N ILE A 166 3.52 -1.12 13.34
CA ILE A 166 3.57 -2.01 12.19
C ILE A 166 5.04 -2.33 11.88
N PRO A 167 5.33 -3.48 11.25
CA PRO A 167 6.69 -3.79 10.83
C PRO A 167 7.28 -2.67 9.97
N PHE A 168 8.55 -2.33 10.20
CA PHE A 168 9.29 -1.45 9.30
C PHE A 168 9.71 -2.28 8.08
N LEU A 169 9.02 -2.08 6.96
CA LEU A 169 9.26 -2.81 5.71
C LEU A 169 9.89 -1.94 4.62
N ASP A 170 10.19 -0.68 4.93
CA ASP A 170 10.88 0.20 4.01
C ASP A 170 12.34 -0.25 3.86
N LEU A 171 12.99 0.07 2.74
CA LEU A 171 14.42 -0.19 2.54
C LEU A 171 14.84 -1.65 2.76
N LYS A 172 14.08 -2.62 2.24
CA LYS A 172 14.46 -4.05 2.36
C LYS A 172 15.85 -4.27 1.78
N GLN A 173 16.80 -4.50 2.69
CA GLN A 173 18.19 -4.84 2.38
C GLN A 173 18.46 -6.23 2.93
N ASN A 174 18.27 -7.22 2.07
CA ASN A 174 18.48 -8.63 2.36
C ASN A 174 19.92 -8.96 2.82
N ALA A 175 20.86 -8.06 2.57
CA ALA A 175 22.25 -8.17 2.97
C ALA A 175 22.55 -7.61 4.38
N LEU A 176 21.60 -6.89 5.00
CA LEU A 176 21.80 -6.26 6.31
C LEU A 176 21.03 -7.01 7.40
N PRO A 177 21.65 -7.25 8.57
CA PRO A 177 20.95 -7.83 9.70
C PRO A 177 19.85 -6.87 10.20
N THR A 178 18.67 -7.41 10.47
CA THR A 178 17.57 -6.70 11.12
C THR A 178 17.64 -6.92 12.64
N SER A 179 17.07 -5.99 13.40
CA SER A 179 17.04 -6.06 14.86
C SER A 179 15.75 -6.71 15.36
N ASN A 180 15.84 -7.57 16.38
CA ASN A 180 14.67 -8.13 17.07
C ASN A 180 14.11 -7.21 18.16
N ARG A 181 14.62 -5.97 18.26
CA ARG A 181 14.20 -5.01 19.27
C ARG A 181 12.78 -4.53 18.96
N LYS A 182 11.89 -4.64 19.95
CA LYS A 182 10.56 -4.03 19.92
C LYS A 182 10.61 -2.58 20.42
N PRO A 183 9.65 -1.71 20.03
CA PRO A 183 9.48 -0.39 20.64
C PRO A 183 9.43 -0.44 22.16
N GLN A 184 10.00 0.57 22.83
CA GLN A 184 10.00 0.72 24.29
C GLN A 184 9.64 2.15 24.72
N ASP A 185 9.12 2.31 25.93
CA ASP A 185 8.85 3.62 26.50
C ASP A 185 10.11 4.51 26.46
N GLY A 186 9.93 5.75 26.00
CA GLY A 186 11.03 6.70 25.81
C GLY A 186 11.70 6.66 24.43
N ASP A 187 11.40 5.67 23.58
CA ASP A 187 11.75 5.72 22.16
C ASP A 187 11.08 6.92 21.47
N ILE A 188 11.58 7.32 20.31
CA ILE A 188 11.16 8.53 19.61
C ILE A 188 10.29 8.12 18.41
N ALA A 189 9.04 8.56 18.39
CA ALA A 189 8.23 8.55 17.17
C ALA A 189 8.58 9.77 16.32
N ILE A 190 9.02 9.54 15.08
CA ILE A 190 9.25 10.57 14.07
C ILE A 190 8.11 10.47 13.06
N LEU A 191 7.17 11.39 13.19
CA LEU A 191 6.03 11.55 12.28
C LEU A 191 6.46 12.24 11.00
N ASN A 192 5.67 12.07 9.94
CA ASN A 192 5.90 12.68 8.63
C ASN A 192 7.27 12.31 8.05
N TYR A 193 7.75 11.12 8.38
CA TYR A 193 9.05 10.66 7.92
C TYR A 193 9.02 10.53 6.39
N LEU A 194 9.86 11.36 5.74
CA LEU A 194 10.00 11.49 4.28
C LEU A 194 8.76 12.05 3.56
N TYR A 195 7.91 12.81 4.25
CA TYR A 195 6.72 13.40 3.61
C TYR A 195 7.04 14.46 2.55
N ASP A 196 8.24 15.01 2.59
CA ASP A 196 8.81 15.87 1.57
C ASP A 196 9.30 15.11 0.33
N ALA A 197 9.53 13.79 0.41
CA ALA A 197 9.85 12.93 -0.73
C ALA A 197 8.57 12.26 -1.26
N SER A 198 8.16 12.64 -2.48
CA SER A 198 6.81 12.34 -2.96
C SER A 198 6.77 11.83 -4.40
N LEU A 199 5.72 11.09 -4.76
CA LEU A 199 5.37 10.75 -6.15
C LEU A 199 4.15 11.56 -6.60
N ILE A 200 4.14 12.04 -7.85
CA ILE A 200 2.93 12.62 -8.47
C ILE A 200 2.35 11.63 -9.47
N ILE A 201 1.05 11.37 -9.33
CA ILE A 201 0.20 10.67 -10.29
C ILE A 201 -0.80 11.70 -10.81
N ALA A 202 -0.62 12.13 -12.06
CA ALA A 202 -1.40 13.19 -12.67
C ALA A 202 -1.83 12.81 -14.09
N PRO A 203 -2.98 13.28 -14.59
CA PRO A 203 -3.50 12.88 -15.89
C PRO A 203 -2.77 13.51 -17.08
N SER A 204 -2.18 14.70 -16.91
CA SER A 204 -1.55 15.47 -17.99
C SER A 204 -0.25 16.15 -17.57
N GLN A 205 0.49 16.68 -18.55
CA GLN A 205 1.72 17.43 -18.28
C GLN A 205 1.44 18.68 -17.47
N ASP A 206 0.34 19.36 -17.81
CA ASP A 206 -0.10 20.58 -17.15
C ASP A 206 -0.51 20.32 -15.70
N ALA A 207 -1.26 19.25 -15.44
CA ALA A 207 -1.61 18.82 -14.09
C ALA A 207 -0.36 18.48 -13.25
N PHE A 208 0.58 17.74 -13.84
CA PHE A 208 1.85 17.40 -13.20
C PHE A 208 2.66 18.65 -12.86
N THR A 209 2.80 19.57 -13.81
CA THR A 209 3.59 20.80 -13.67
C THR A 209 2.96 21.75 -12.66
N ALA A 210 1.65 21.96 -12.72
CA ALA A 210 0.92 22.79 -11.77
C ALA A 210 1.04 22.25 -10.34
N THR A 211 0.97 20.91 -10.17
CA THR A 211 1.13 20.27 -8.85
C THR A 211 2.52 20.52 -8.31
N ARG A 212 3.55 20.28 -9.13
CA ARG A 212 4.95 20.52 -8.76
C ARG A 212 5.22 21.97 -8.38
N GLN A 213 4.62 22.93 -9.07
CA GLN A 213 4.75 24.36 -8.76
C GLN A 213 4.05 24.72 -7.45
N LYS A 214 2.84 24.21 -7.23
CA LYS A 214 2.06 24.46 -6.01
C LYS A 214 2.75 23.92 -4.76
N PHE A 215 3.37 22.74 -4.87
CA PHE A 215 4.05 22.05 -3.77
C PHE A 215 5.58 22.08 -3.94
N LYS A 216 6.14 23.23 -4.32
CA LYS A 216 7.57 23.40 -4.64
C LYS A 216 8.58 23.01 -3.55
N GLU A 217 8.14 22.94 -2.29
CA GLU A 217 8.98 22.53 -1.16
C GLU A 217 9.12 21.00 -1.07
N ASN A 218 8.24 20.25 -1.76
CA ASN A 218 8.35 18.80 -1.87
C ASN A 218 9.31 18.41 -3.00
N ASN A 219 10.13 17.40 -2.72
CA ASN A 219 10.98 16.73 -3.69
C ASN A 219 10.20 15.61 -4.38
N PHE A 220 9.85 15.83 -5.64
CA PHE A 220 9.07 14.88 -6.43
C PHE A 220 9.95 13.93 -7.25
N LEU A 221 9.77 12.63 -7.05
CA LEU A 221 10.26 11.61 -7.97
C LEU A 221 9.53 11.74 -9.30
N HIS A 222 10.28 11.68 -10.41
CA HIS A 222 9.70 11.84 -11.74
C HIS A 222 8.78 10.65 -12.09
N SER A 223 7.60 10.93 -12.65
CA SER A 223 6.60 9.91 -13.02
C SER A 223 7.14 8.88 -14.01
N ASP A 224 7.97 9.29 -14.97
CA ASP A 224 8.70 8.40 -15.88
C ASP A 224 9.45 7.24 -15.19
N LEU A 225 9.98 7.43 -13.98
CA LEU A 225 10.65 6.33 -13.25
C LEU A 225 9.64 5.27 -12.80
N PHE A 226 8.45 5.69 -12.41
CA PHE A 226 7.36 4.77 -12.09
C PHE A 226 6.85 4.09 -13.36
N ALA A 227 6.67 4.84 -14.45
CA ALA A 227 6.26 4.27 -15.73
C ALA A 227 7.27 3.25 -16.29
N ALA A 228 8.58 3.52 -16.15
CA ALA A 228 9.62 2.57 -16.55
C ALA A 228 9.57 1.28 -15.71
N TYR A 229 9.29 1.40 -14.41
CA TYR A 229 9.03 0.24 -13.55
C TYR A 229 7.81 -0.53 -14.04
N LEU A 230 6.68 0.14 -14.25
CA LEU A 230 5.45 -0.50 -14.75
C LEU A 230 5.65 -1.20 -16.10
N LYS A 231 6.41 -0.57 -17.02
CA LYS A 231 6.78 -1.16 -18.32
C LYS A 231 7.61 -2.42 -18.15
N LYS A 232 8.64 -2.37 -17.30
CA LYS A 232 9.51 -3.52 -17.01
C LYS A 232 8.71 -4.69 -16.45
N GLU A 233 7.73 -4.41 -15.61
CA GLU A 233 6.90 -5.42 -14.94
C GLU A 233 5.66 -5.83 -15.75
N GLY A 234 5.37 -5.15 -16.87
CA GLY A 234 4.22 -5.41 -17.75
C GLY A 234 2.86 -5.07 -17.11
N ILE A 235 2.81 -4.00 -16.31
CA ILE A 235 1.65 -3.58 -15.51
C ILE A 235 1.12 -2.25 -16.07
N PRO A 236 0.19 -2.25 -17.03
CA PRO A 236 -0.35 -1.01 -17.60
C PRO A 236 -1.19 -0.21 -16.60
N PHE A 237 -1.88 -0.87 -15.66
CA PHE A 237 -2.78 -0.26 -14.70
C PHE A 237 -2.39 -0.69 -13.28
N PRO A 238 -1.65 0.14 -12.53
CA PRO A 238 -1.14 -0.26 -11.23
C PRO A 238 -2.24 -0.27 -10.16
N SER A 239 -2.41 -1.39 -9.48
CA SER A 239 -3.27 -1.46 -8.29
C SER A 239 -2.75 -0.58 -7.16
N LYS A 240 -3.60 -0.30 -6.15
CA LYS A 240 -3.22 0.36 -4.89
C LYS A 240 -1.92 -0.22 -4.31
N GLN A 241 -1.83 -1.55 -4.25
CA GLN A 241 -0.67 -2.26 -3.68
C GLN A 241 0.60 -2.00 -4.49
N ILE A 242 0.51 -2.01 -5.82
CA ILE A 242 1.67 -1.77 -6.71
C ILE A 242 2.20 -0.34 -6.55
N ILE A 243 1.30 0.65 -6.48
CA ILE A 243 1.69 2.06 -6.26
C ILE A 243 2.37 2.19 -4.89
N GLN A 244 1.79 1.60 -3.85
CA GLN A 244 2.30 1.63 -2.49
C GLN A 244 3.68 0.96 -2.38
N ASP A 245 3.83 -0.25 -2.91
CA ASP A 245 5.10 -0.99 -2.88
C ASP A 245 6.20 -0.25 -3.64
N TYR A 246 5.88 0.31 -4.82
CA TYR A 246 6.82 1.13 -5.57
C TYR A 246 7.25 2.35 -4.75
N ALA A 247 6.31 3.11 -4.19
CA ALA A 247 6.61 4.31 -3.43
C ALA A 247 7.48 4.01 -2.18
N LEU A 248 7.19 2.93 -1.46
CA LEU A 248 7.99 2.47 -0.32
C LEU A 248 9.40 2.03 -0.75
N SER A 249 9.53 1.34 -1.89
CA SER A 249 10.83 0.94 -2.44
C SER A 249 11.72 2.12 -2.82
N GLN A 250 11.11 3.27 -3.16
CA GLN A 250 11.79 4.50 -3.54
C GLN A 250 11.98 5.49 -2.37
N ASN A 251 11.68 5.08 -1.12
CA ASN A 251 11.74 5.95 0.07
C ASN A 251 10.86 7.19 0.00
N LEU A 252 9.66 7.05 -0.55
CA LEU A 252 8.70 8.15 -0.59
C LEU A 252 7.79 8.08 0.64
N GLY A 253 7.51 9.21 1.27
CA GLY A 253 6.58 9.30 2.39
C GLY A 253 5.15 9.64 1.96
N THR A 254 4.97 10.25 0.79
CA THR A 254 3.65 10.67 0.29
C THR A 254 3.46 10.42 -1.22
N ILE A 255 2.21 10.25 -1.63
CA ILE A 255 1.79 10.18 -3.04
C ILE A 255 0.73 11.25 -3.28
N PHE A 256 0.85 11.97 -4.39
CA PHE A 256 -0.03 13.04 -4.80
C PHE A 256 -0.84 12.56 -5.99
N PHE A 257 -2.14 12.34 -5.81
CA PHE A 257 -3.07 12.02 -6.89
C PHE A 257 -3.79 13.28 -7.34
N VAL A 258 -3.62 13.66 -8.60
CA VAL A 258 -4.44 14.71 -9.22
C VAL A 258 -5.67 14.04 -9.81
N ILE A 259 -6.86 14.43 -9.38
CA ILE A 259 -8.15 13.91 -9.84
C ILE A 259 -9.06 15.12 -10.09
N GLY A 260 -9.38 15.37 -11.35
CA GLY A 260 -10.01 16.61 -11.79
C GLY A 260 -9.23 17.84 -11.27
N SER A 261 -9.93 18.80 -10.69
CA SER A 261 -9.32 20.01 -10.11
C SER A 261 -8.87 19.85 -8.65
N THR A 262 -8.62 18.62 -8.18
CA THR A 262 -8.22 18.35 -6.78
C THR A 262 -6.95 17.50 -6.71
N VAL A 263 -6.03 17.89 -5.84
CA VAL A 263 -4.88 17.08 -5.44
C VAL A 263 -5.19 16.40 -4.13
N TYR A 264 -5.07 15.09 -4.08
CA TYR A 264 -5.17 14.27 -2.89
C TYR A 264 -3.78 13.83 -2.46
N VAL A 265 -3.41 14.15 -1.22
CA VAL A 265 -2.12 13.79 -0.62
C VAL A 265 -2.33 12.57 0.26
N VAL A 266 -1.63 11.50 -0.07
CA VAL A 266 -1.83 10.16 0.50
C VAL A 266 -0.54 9.70 1.20
N ASP A 267 -0.67 9.12 2.38
CA ASP A 267 0.45 8.48 3.10
C ASP A 267 0.89 7.20 2.39
N THR A 268 2.19 6.99 2.16
CA THR A 268 2.67 5.80 1.45
C THR A 268 2.55 4.50 2.23
N ARG A 269 2.59 4.52 3.57
CA ARG A 269 2.55 3.31 4.40
C ARG A 269 1.14 2.84 4.69
N THR A 270 0.21 3.77 4.91
CA THR A 270 -1.18 3.46 5.25
C THR A 270 -2.14 3.62 4.08
N PHE A 271 -1.71 4.32 3.02
CA PHE A 271 -2.56 4.75 1.92
C PHE A 271 -3.75 5.61 2.34
N ALA A 272 -3.65 6.25 3.52
CA ALA A 272 -4.66 7.15 4.03
C ALA A 272 -4.60 8.50 3.31
N ILE A 273 -5.74 9.08 2.96
CA ILE A 273 -5.80 10.46 2.49
C ILE A 273 -5.55 11.39 3.67
N LEU A 274 -4.45 12.11 3.60
CA LEU A 274 -4.05 13.07 4.62
C LEU A 274 -4.68 14.43 4.36
N GLU A 275 -4.55 14.93 3.13
CA GLU A 275 -4.96 16.28 2.74
C GLU A 275 -5.56 16.26 1.33
N LYS A 276 -6.44 17.23 1.06
CA LYS A 276 -6.85 17.57 -0.29
C LYS A 276 -6.73 19.06 -0.51
N ASP A 277 -6.39 19.47 -1.71
CA ASP A 277 -6.26 20.88 -2.05
C ASP A 277 -6.68 21.12 -3.52
N ALA A 278 -7.30 22.25 -3.81
CA ALA A 278 -7.79 22.57 -5.15
C ALA A 278 -6.65 22.99 -6.07
N ILE A 279 -6.62 22.52 -7.31
CA ILE A 279 -5.60 22.85 -8.30
C ILE A 279 -6.24 23.35 -9.59
N SER A 280 -5.56 24.28 -10.24
CA SER A 280 -5.97 24.83 -11.54
C SER A 280 -4.88 24.58 -12.56
N TYR A 281 -5.26 24.00 -13.68
CA TYR A 281 -4.41 23.72 -14.84
C TYR A 281 -5.28 23.71 -16.10
N ASN A 282 -4.66 23.74 -17.28
CA ASN A 282 -5.39 23.70 -18.54
C ASN A 282 -5.78 22.25 -18.87
N PHE A 283 -7.08 22.00 -19.04
CA PHE A 283 -7.63 20.68 -19.40
C PHE A 283 -7.54 20.38 -20.92
N VAL A 284 -6.63 21.04 -21.62
CA VAL A 284 -6.60 21.06 -23.09
C VAL A 284 -5.88 19.83 -23.66
N GLU A 285 -5.12 19.10 -22.83
CA GLU A 285 -4.52 17.82 -23.18
C GLU A 285 -5.45 16.66 -22.81
N ASP A 286 -5.59 15.67 -23.71
CA ASP A 286 -6.26 14.41 -23.42
C ASP A 286 -5.58 13.73 -22.20
N GLU A 287 -6.40 13.27 -21.24
CA GLU A 287 -5.88 12.65 -20.03
C GLU A 287 -5.24 11.30 -20.37
N LYS A 288 -4.03 11.08 -19.85
CA LYS A 288 -3.23 9.87 -20.08
C LYS A 288 -3.44 8.85 -18.97
N MET A 289 -3.65 7.59 -19.37
CA MET A 289 -3.61 6.44 -18.47
C MET A 289 -2.28 5.67 -18.55
N PRO A 290 -1.81 5.08 -17.43
CA PRO A 290 -2.33 5.24 -16.08
C PRO A 290 -2.06 6.64 -15.51
N PHE A 291 -1.08 7.37 -16.03
CA PHE A 291 -0.79 8.76 -15.68
C PHE A 291 0.11 9.38 -16.74
N TYR A 292 0.33 10.69 -16.68
CA TYR A 292 1.26 11.41 -17.53
C TYR A 292 2.69 10.91 -17.38
N THR A 293 3.21 10.37 -18.47
CA THR A 293 4.58 9.89 -18.63
C THR A 293 5.06 10.14 -20.05
N ARG A 294 6.38 10.28 -20.21
CA ARG A 294 7.07 10.30 -21.52
C ARG A 294 7.60 8.93 -21.92
N VAL A 295 7.51 7.94 -21.04
CA VAL A 295 7.88 6.56 -21.35
C VAL A 295 6.84 5.99 -22.30
N GLU A 296 7.23 5.76 -23.55
CA GLU A 296 6.38 5.14 -24.57
C GLU A 296 5.99 3.71 -24.16
N LYS A 297 4.70 3.39 -24.32
CA LYS A 297 4.13 2.02 -24.31
C LYS A 297 4.52 1.17 -23.10
N ILE A 298 3.65 1.17 -22.09
CA ILE A 298 3.66 0.19 -21.00
C ILE A 298 2.90 -1.05 -21.52
N GLU A 299 3.60 -1.93 -22.24
CA GLU A 299 2.97 -3.09 -22.89
C GLU A 299 2.47 -4.12 -21.86
N LYS A 300 1.28 -4.69 -22.11
CA LYS A 300 0.72 -5.81 -21.34
C LYS A 300 1.57 -7.06 -21.56
N ASN A 301 1.87 -7.80 -20.49
CA ASN A 301 2.29 -9.19 -20.65
C ASN A 301 1.16 -9.98 -21.35
N LEU A 302 1.47 -10.63 -22.48
CA LEU A 302 0.47 -11.29 -23.35
C LEU A 302 -0.37 -12.38 -22.63
N VAL A 303 0.15 -12.97 -21.56
CA VAL A 303 -0.53 -14.04 -20.79
C VAL A 303 -1.55 -13.50 -19.79
N THR A 304 -1.42 -12.26 -19.34
CA THR A 304 -2.41 -11.56 -18.48
C THR A 304 -3.56 -10.94 -19.29
N SER A 305 -3.43 -10.86 -20.61
CA SER A 305 -4.36 -10.15 -21.50
C SER A 305 -5.78 -10.70 -21.55
N LEU A 306 -6.00 -12.00 -21.27
CA LEU A 306 -7.32 -12.62 -21.39
C LEU A 306 -8.09 -12.70 -20.07
N LEU A 307 -7.41 -12.56 -18.93
CA LEU A 307 -8.01 -12.74 -17.60
C LEU A 307 -8.30 -11.40 -16.90
N ASP A 308 -7.56 -10.34 -17.22
CA ASP A 308 -7.69 -9.01 -16.57
C ASP A 308 -8.62 -8.05 -17.34
N VAL A 309 -8.88 -8.36 -18.62
CA VAL A 309 -9.80 -7.59 -19.46
C VAL A 309 -11.25 -7.92 -19.09
N SER A 310 -11.58 -9.18 -18.83
CA SER A 310 -12.93 -9.61 -18.42
C SER A 310 -13.32 -9.15 -17.01
N SER A 311 -12.36 -9.10 -16.07
CA SER A 311 -12.59 -8.57 -14.72
C SER A 311 -12.81 -7.05 -14.74
N TRP A 312 -12.06 -6.32 -15.57
CA TRP A 312 -12.26 -4.88 -15.76
C TRP A 312 -13.58 -4.55 -16.45
N PHE A 313 -13.97 -5.28 -17.50
CA PHE A 313 -15.30 -5.12 -18.10
C PHE A 313 -16.41 -5.46 -17.12
N SER A 314 -16.26 -6.49 -16.29
CA SER A 314 -17.26 -6.80 -15.24
C SER A 314 -17.40 -5.69 -14.18
N PHE A 315 -16.35 -4.91 -13.93
CA PHE A 315 -16.39 -3.72 -13.06
C PHE A 315 -17.03 -2.51 -13.74
N LEU A 316 -16.89 -2.37 -15.06
CA LEU A 316 -17.59 -1.36 -15.85
C LEU A 316 -19.09 -1.67 -15.94
N ASP A 317 -19.46 -2.94 -16.10
CA ASP A 317 -20.86 -3.41 -16.13
C ASP A 317 -21.62 -3.11 -14.82
N ASP A 318 -20.93 -3.16 -13.67
CA ASP A 318 -21.51 -2.86 -12.34
C ASP A 318 -21.66 -1.34 -12.10
N ILE A 319 -20.93 -0.50 -12.85
CA ILE A 319 -20.97 0.96 -12.77
C ILE A 319 -21.94 1.56 -13.80
N PHE A 320 -22.09 0.93 -14.96
CA PHE A 320 -22.96 1.35 -16.05
C PHE A 320 -23.94 0.21 -16.36
N GLY A 321 -25.03 0.12 -15.60
CA GLY A 321 -26.01 -0.97 -15.74
C GLY A 321 -26.59 -1.11 -17.15
N ASP A 322 -26.89 -2.37 -17.52
CA ASP A 322 -27.51 -2.91 -18.75
C ASP A 322 -27.63 -1.93 -19.94
N ASP A 323 -26.79 -2.09 -20.97
CA ASP A 323 -27.17 -2.62 -22.30
C ASP A 323 -26.15 -2.33 -23.44
N GLU A 324 -26.04 -3.29 -24.35
CA GLU A 324 -25.53 -3.35 -25.74
C GLU A 324 -24.38 -2.41 -26.19
N ARG A 325 -23.18 -3.00 -26.22
CA ARG A 325 -21.91 -2.42 -26.67
C ARG A 325 -21.96 -1.80 -28.08
N SER A 326 -21.41 -0.60 -28.23
CA SER A 326 -21.37 0.18 -29.49
C SER A 326 -20.02 0.06 -30.23
N GLU A 327 -19.97 0.44 -31.51
CA GLU A 327 -18.74 0.41 -32.34
C GLU A 327 -17.57 1.20 -31.71
N ASP A 328 -17.87 2.21 -30.89
CA ASP A 328 -16.88 3.00 -30.15
C ASP A 328 -16.16 2.17 -29.07
N GLU A 329 -16.79 1.12 -28.56
CA GLU A 329 -16.24 0.22 -27.55
C GLU A 329 -15.30 -0.83 -28.16
N ILE A 330 -15.56 -1.20 -29.41
CA ILE A 330 -14.66 -2.06 -30.22
C ILE A 330 -13.40 -1.27 -30.61
N LEU A 331 -13.54 0.02 -30.93
CA LEU A 331 -12.41 0.92 -31.17
C LEU A 331 -11.54 1.12 -29.91
N LEU A 332 -12.16 1.18 -28.73
CA LEU A 332 -11.46 1.22 -27.45
C LEU A 332 -10.63 -0.05 -27.18
N GLU A 333 -11.09 -1.25 -27.57
CA GLU A 333 -10.29 -2.49 -27.44
C GLU A 333 -8.99 -2.46 -28.27
N ASP A 334 -9.07 -1.95 -29.51
CA ASP A 334 -7.91 -1.79 -30.38
C ASP A 334 -6.95 -0.68 -29.90
N GLU A 335 -7.49 0.40 -29.32
CA GLU A 335 -6.69 1.46 -28.68
C GLU A 335 -6.02 0.97 -27.39
N ILE A 336 -6.71 0.16 -26.58
CA ILE A 336 -6.17 -0.52 -25.40
C ILE A 336 -5.06 -1.51 -25.77
N ALA A 337 -5.15 -2.16 -26.93
CA ALA A 337 -4.09 -2.99 -27.48
C ALA A 337 -2.89 -2.17 -27.99
N SER A 338 -3.10 -0.90 -28.35
CA SER A 338 -2.07 0.01 -28.88
C SER A 338 -1.24 0.73 -27.80
N GLY A 339 -1.70 0.74 -26.54
CA GLY A 339 -0.92 1.15 -25.36
C GLY A 339 -0.81 2.66 -25.13
N GLU A 340 -1.55 3.49 -25.87
CA GLU A 340 -1.81 4.90 -25.56
C GLU A 340 -3.32 5.09 -25.52
N ILE A 341 -3.89 5.35 -24.34
CA ILE A 341 -5.31 5.66 -24.23
C ILE A 341 -5.44 7.14 -23.90
N ASN A 342 -5.83 7.94 -24.89
CA ASN A 342 -6.45 9.24 -24.66
C ASN A 342 -7.86 8.95 -24.13
N VAL A 343 -8.00 8.92 -22.81
CA VAL A 343 -9.29 8.61 -22.19
C VAL A 343 -10.07 9.89 -21.93
N LYS A 344 -11.41 9.76 -21.97
CA LYS A 344 -12.28 10.77 -21.38
C LYS A 344 -11.84 11.02 -19.93
N PRO A 345 -11.77 12.28 -19.47
CA PRO A 345 -11.36 12.63 -18.11
C PRO A 345 -12.07 11.84 -16.99
N GLU A 346 -13.32 11.47 -17.23
CA GLU A 346 -14.14 10.70 -16.30
C GLU A 346 -13.54 9.33 -15.98
N ILE A 347 -12.89 8.66 -16.94
CA ILE A 347 -12.32 7.31 -16.77
C ILE A 347 -11.14 7.35 -15.80
N TYR A 348 -10.16 8.22 -16.05
CA TYR A 348 -9.00 8.42 -15.17
C TYR A 348 -9.47 8.82 -13.76
N ASN A 349 -10.41 9.76 -13.67
CA ASN A 349 -10.93 10.23 -12.39
C ASN A 349 -11.64 9.12 -11.61
N ASN A 350 -12.46 8.31 -12.27
CA ASN A 350 -13.16 7.19 -11.63
C ASN A 350 -12.20 6.09 -11.19
N TYR A 351 -11.17 5.79 -11.99
CA TYR A 351 -10.14 4.82 -11.64
C TYR A 351 -9.42 5.20 -10.34
N TYR A 352 -8.92 6.44 -10.25
CA TYR A 352 -8.19 6.86 -9.05
C TYR A 352 -9.09 7.15 -7.85
N LYS A 353 -10.34 7.58 -8.04
CA LYS A 353 -11.33 7.63 -6.94
C LYS A 353 -11.56 6.24 -6.34
N THR A 354 -11.68 5.23 -7.18
CA THR A 354 -11.83 3.82 -6.77
C THR A 354 -10.61 3.34 -5.99
N ILE A 355 -9.39 3.58 -6.51
CA ILE A 355 -8.13 3.25 -5.82
C ILE A 355 -8.04 3.91 -4.44
N LEU A 356 -8.50 5.17 -4.33
CA LEU A 356 -8.49 5.91 -3.08
C LEU A 356 -9.63 5.54 -2.13
N GLY A 357 -10.64 4.78 -2.59
CA GLY A 357 -11.82 4.44 -1.80
C GLY A 357 -12.74 5.65 -1.54
N ILE A 358 -12.73 6.63 -2.44
CA ILE A 358 -13.61 7.80 -2.36
C ILE A 358 -14.90 7.43 -3.10
N LYS A 359 -16.00 7.25 -2.37
CA LYS A 359 -17.33 7.02 -2.98
C LYS A 359 -17.75 8.23 -3.83
N GLN A 360 -18.45 7.96 -4.93
CA GLN A 360 -19.12 8.99 -5.74
C GLN A 360 -20.28 9.63 -4.97
#